data_AF-A0A0G1YX97-F1
#
_entry.id   AF-A0A0G1YX97-F1
#
_cell.length_a   1.000
_cell.length_b   1.000
_cell.length_c   1.000
_cell.angle_alpha   90.00
_cell.angle_beta   90.00
_cell.angle_gamma   90.00
#
_symmetry.space_group_name_H-M   'P 1'
#
loop_
_entity.id
_entity.type
_entity.pdbx_description
1 polymer ?
#
loop_
_entity_poly.entity_id
_entity_poly.type
_entity_poly.pdbx_seq_one_letter_code
_entity_poly.pdbx_strand_id
1 'polypeptide(L)'
;MSNKTVISVKVDKDVRDRARKSAKRMGVPLSMIVNQQLRKFADERRIEFYEPLIPNAKTRKELDRSLKDIRDNRKNRLSPLFADTKEMDRYLDSL
;
A
#
# COMPACT_ATOMS: atom_id res chain seq x y z
N MET A 1 -29.66 19.01 -18.93
CA MET A 1 -28.59 19.85 -18.35
C MET A 1 -27.68 18.96 -17.52
N SER A 2 -26.36 19.12 -17.60
CA SER A 2 -25.42 18.39 -16.75
C SER A 2 -25.56 18.91 -15.31
N ASN A 3 -26.17 18.12 -14.41
CA ASN A 3 -26.40 18.48 -13.00
C ASN A 3 -25.09 18.41 -12.19
N LYS A 4 -24.18 19.36 -12.45
CA LYS A 4 -22.88 19.47 -11.78
C LYS A 4 -22.86 20.71 -10.90
N THR A 5 -22.41 20.54 -9.66
CA THR A 5 -22.28 21.60 -8.67
C THR A 5 -20.81 21.83 -8.36
N VAL A 6 -20.44 23.09 -8.10
CA VAL A 6 -19.07 23.45 -7.69
C VAL A 6 -18.95 23.32 -6.18
N ILE A 7 -17.87 22.68 -5.72
CA ILE A 7 -17.48 22.63 -4.31
C ILE A 7 -16.15 23.38 -4.15
N SER A 8 -16.11 24.35 -3.24
CA SER A 8 -14.90 25.08 -2.86
C SER A 8 -14.53 24.75 -1.42
N VAL A 9 -13.30 24.25 -1.21
CA VAL A 9 -12.82 23.83 0.11
C VAL A 9 -11.45 24.47 0.36
N LYS A 10 -11.27 25.08 1.52
CA LYS A 10 -9.96 25.53 1.99
C LYS A 10 -9.17 24.31 2.46
N VAL A 11 -7.96 24.15 1.94
CA VAL A 11 -7.04 23.08 2.31
C VAL A 11 -5.65 23.67 2.46
N ASP A 12 -4.85 23.07 3.35
CA ASP A 12 -3.44 23.38 3.46
C ASP A 12 -2.72 23.23 2.11
N LYS A 13 -1.85 24.19 1.80
CA LYS A 13 -1.16 24.27 0.51
C LYS A 13 -0.25 23.06 0.29
N ASP A 14 0.47 22.63 1.32
CA ASP A 14 1.43 21.53 1.21
C ASP A 14 0.71 20.19 1.08
N VAL A 15 -0.41 20.01 1.78
CA VAL A 15 -1.28 18.84 1.61
C VAL A 15 -1.79 18.74 0.17
N ARG A 16 -2.33 19.85 -0.38
CA ARG A 16 -2.81 19.90 -1.77
C ARG A 16 -1.71 19.59 -2.77
N ASP A 17 -0.54 20.20 -2.61
CA ASP A 17 0.56 20.07 -3.57
C ASP A 17 1.14 18.64 -3.56
N ARG A 18 1.24 18.00 -2.38
CA ARG A 18 1.59 16.57 -2.26
C ARG A 18 0.55 15.67 -2.91
N ALA A 19 -0.75 15.88 -2.64
CA ALA A 19 -1.83 15.11 -3.25
C ALA A 19 -1.83 15.23 -4.78
N ARG A 20 -1.63 16.44 -5.31
CA ARG A 20 -1.53 16.69 -6.75
C ARG A 20 -0.33 15.99 -7.39
N LYS A 21 0.84 15.99 -6.73
CA LYS A 21 2.02 15.25 -7.20
C LYS A 21 1.75 13.74 -7.25
N SER A 22 1.08 13.19 -6.25
CA SER A 22 0.67 11.78 -6.23
C SER A 22 -0.31 11.44 -7.35
N ALA A 23 -1.37 12.23 -7.55
CA ALA A 23 -2.34 12.01 -8.64
C ALA A 23 -1.67 12.08 -10.03
N LYS A 24 -0.75 13.04 -10.24
CA LYS A 24 0.01 13.16 -11.49
C LYS A 24 0.86 11.92 -11.78
N ARG A 25 1.49 11.33 -10.76
CA ARG A 25 2.26 10.08 -10.91
C ARG A 25 1.37 8.89 -11.31
N MET A 26 0.09 8.92 -10.94
CA MET A 26 -0.90 7.92 -11.33
C MET A 26 -1.59 8.24 -12.67
N GLY A 27 -1.24 9.33 -13.35
CA GLY A 27 -1.84 9.70 -14.64
C GLY A 27 -3.26 10.26 -14.55
N VAL A 28 -3.72 10.69 -13.37
CA VAL A 28 -5.10 11.17 -13.16
C VAL A 28 -5.13 12.58 -12.56
N PRO A 29 -6.18 13.39 -12.85
CA PRO A 29 -6.34 14.69 -12.22
C PRO A 29 -6.80 14.57 -10.76
N LEU A 30 -6.38 15.51 -9.91
CA LEU A 30 -6.76 15.55 -8.49
C LEU A 30 -8.30 15.57 -8.29
N SER A 31 -9.03 16.24 -9.18
CA SER A 31 -10.49 16.31 -9.14
C SER A 31 -11.17 14.95 -9.29
N MET A 32 -10.57 14.01 -10.05
CA MET A 32 -11.08 12.65 -10.17
C MET A 32 -11.01 11.92 -8.82
N ILE A 33 -9.91 12.08 -8.08
CA ILE A 33 -9.75 11.49 -6.74
C ILE A 33 -10.78 12.06 -5.76
N VAL A 34 -10.95 13.39 -5.75
CA VAL A 34 -11.92 14.06 -4.87
C VAL A 34 -13.35 13.61 -5.18
N ASN A 35 -13.74 13.58 -6.46
CA ASN A 35 -15.06 13.11 -6.87
C ASN A 35 -15.29 11.64 -6.53
N GLN A 36 -14.27 10.79 -6.70
CA GLN A 36 -14.37 9.38 -6.35
C GLN A 36 -14.55 9.19 -4.84
N GLN A 37 -13.87 9.98 -4.00
CA GLN A 37 -14.07 9.88 -2.55
C GLN A 37 -15.41 10.43 -2.09
N LEU A 38 -15.91 11.51 -2.71
CA LEU A 38 -17.27 11.98 -2.44
C LEU A 38 -18.32 10.92 -2.78
N ARG A 39 -18.15 10.23 -3.91
CA ARG A 39 -19.01 9.11 -4.31
C ARG A 39 -18.91 7.94 -3.33
N LYS A 40 -17.68 7.49 -3.01
CA LYS A 40 -17.43 6.41 -2.05
C LYS A 40 -18.08 6.74 -0.69
N PHE A 41 -17.91 7.97 -0.21
CA PHE A 41 -18.52 8.40 1.04
C PHE A 41 -20.06 8.42 0.98
N ALA A 42 -20.65 8.90 -0.12
CA ALA A 42 -22.10 8.91 -0.29
C ALA A 42 -22.70 7.49 -0.32
N ASP A 43 -22.02 6.56 -0.99
CA ASP A 43 -22.46 5.18 -1.17
C ASP A 43 -22.23 4.35 0.11
N GLU A 44 -21.05 4.44 0.72
CA GLU A 44 -20.65 3.58 1.84
C GLU A 44 -20.94 4.20 3.23
N ARG A 45 -21.15 5.52 3.31
CA ARG A 45 -21.42 6.26 4.56
C ARG A 45 -20.36 6.07 5.65
N ARG A 46 -19.11 5.81 5.25
CA ARG A 46 -17.97 5.63 6.17
C ARG A 46 -16.72 6.35 5.67
N ILE A 47 -15.86 6.71 6.61
CA ILE A 47 -14.52 7.25 6.35
C ILE A 47 -13.52 6.21 6.83
N GLU A 48 -12.64 5.76 5.93
CA GLU A 48 -11.54 4.87 6.28
C GLU A 48 -10.34 5.71 6.74
N PHE A 49 -9.95 5.53 8.00
CA PHE A 49 -8.65 5.95 8.48
C PHE A 49 -7.71 4.76 8.37
N TYR A 50 -6.64 4.92 7.60
CA TYR A 50 -5.59 3.91 7.50
C TYR A 50 -4.31 4.45 8.11
N GLU A 51 -3.81 3.76 9.13
CA GLU A 51 -2.43 3.90 9.55
C GLU A 51 -1.58 3.04 8.60
N PRO A 52 -0.53 3.59 7.94
CA PRO A 52 0.36 2.78 7.14
C PRO A 52 0.86 1.61 7.98
N LEU A 53 0.69 0.39 7.48
CA LEU A 53 1.19 -0.83 8.13
C LEU A 53 2.72 -0.82 8.13
N ILE A 54 3.31 -0.02 9.02
CA ILE A 54 4.74 0.01 9.28
C ILE A 54 5.02 -1.14 10.23
N PRO A 55 5.86 -2.11 9.86
CA PRO A 55 6.15 -3.22 10.74
C PRO A 55 6.70 -2.72 12.09
N ASN A 56 6.29 -3.35 13.19
CA ASN A 56 6.83 -3.00 14.51
C ASN A 56 8.36 -3.26 14.57
N ALA A 57 9.01 -2.79 15.63
CA ALA A 57 10.48 -2.89 15.75
C ALA A 57 10.99 -4.34 15.63
N LYS A 58 10.24 -5.32 16.17
CA LYS A 58 10.58 -6.74 16.10
C LYS A 58 10.51 -7.23 14.65
N THR A 59 9.40 -6.97 13.95
CA THR A 59 9.21 -7.39 12.56
C THR A 59 10.23 -6.73 11.61
N ARG A 60 10.54 -5.43 11.80
CA ARG A 60 11.59 -4.75 11.03
C ARG A 60 12.94 -5.43 11.18
N LYS A 61 13.35 -5.75 12.41
CA LYS A 61 14.62 -6.42 12.68
C LYS A 61 14.71 -7.81 12.02
N GLU A 62 13.62 -8.58 12.04
CA GLU A 62 13.59 -9.90 11.39
C GLU A 62 13.61 -9.79 9.86
N LEU A 63 12.92 -8.79 9.29
CA LEU A 63 13.01 -8.50 7.86
C LEU A 63 14.42 -8.09 7.44
N ASP A 64 15.07 -7.19 8.18
CA ASP A 64 16.44 -6.74 7.89
C ASP A 64 17.43 -7.89 7.93
N ARG A 65 17.29 -8.80 8.91
CA ARG A 65 18.09 -10.02 9.00
C ARG A 65 17.85 -10.92 7.79
N SER A 66 16.59 -11.19 7.44
CA SER A 66 16.24 -12.06 6.32
C SER A 66 16.78 -11.51 4.99
N LEU A 67 16.66 -10.20 4.76
CA LEU A 67 17.21 -9.52 3.59
C LEU A 67 18.73 -9.62 3.51
N LYS A 68 19.42 -9.54 4.66
CA LYS A 68 20.86 -9.76 4.74
C LYS A 68 21.23 -11.21 4.40
N ASP A 69 20.53 -12.18 4.97
CA ASP A 69 20.79 -13.61 4.72
C ASP A 69 20.59 -13.99 3.24
N ILE A 70 19.58 -13.40 2.57
CA ILE A 70 19.38 -13.53 1.13
C ILE A 70 20.55 -12.91 0.36
N ARG A 71 20.95 -11.67 0.69
CA ARG A 71 22.03 -10.96 0.01
C ARG A 71 23.37 -11.68 0.13
N ASP A 72 23.66 -12.21 1.32
CA ASP A 72 24.89 -12.93 1.64
C ASP A 72 24.83 -14.41 1.21
N ASN A 73 23.74 -14.84 0.55
CA ASN A 73 23.49 -16.20 0.10
C ASN A 73 23.74 -17.26 1.19
N ARG A 74 23.22 -17.01 2.39
CA ARG A 74 23.36 -17.90 3.56
C ARG A 74 22.48 -19.13 3.37
N LYS A 75 22.94 -20.11 2.59
CA LYS A 75 22.17 -21.31 2.20
C LYS A 75 21.52 -22.09 3.36
N ASN A 76 22.07 -22.02 4.58
CA ASN A 76 21.51 -22.66 5.78
C ASN A 76 20.43 -21.84 6.51
N ARG A 77 20.16 -20.61 6.04
CA ARG A 77 19.12 -19.69 6.54
C ARG A 77 18.00 -19.48 5.51
N LEU A 78 18.13 -20.12 4.35
CA LEU A 78 17.16 -20.06 3.26
C LEU A 78 16.49 -21.42 3.14
N SER A 79 15.24 -21.42 2.67
CA SER A 79 14.61 -22.66 2.22
C SER A 79 15.37 -23.24 1.02
N PRO A 80 15.19 -24.53 0.71
CA PRO A 80 15.57 -25.05 -0.60
C PRO A 80 14.81 -24.31 -1.72
N LEU A 81 15.28 -24.48 -2.95
CA LEU A 81 14.51 -24.13 -4.13
C LEU A 81 13.40 -25.16 -4.29
N PHE A 82 12.17 -24.68 -4.47
CA PHE A 82 11.02 -25.54 -4.73
C PHE A 82 10.79 -25.64 -6.23
N ALA A 83 10.52 -26.86 -6.71
CA ALA A 83 10.18 -27.11 -8.11
C ALA A 83 8.73 -26.71 -8.41
N ASP A 84 7.83 -26.79 -7.42
CA ASP A 84 6.43 -26.43 -7.54
C ASP A 84 5.82 -25.96 -6.19
N THR A 85 4.58 -25.46 -6.24
CA THR A 85 3.88 -24.96 -5.05
C THR A 85 3.56 -26.07 -4.05
N LYS A 86 3.35 -27.31 -4.48
CA LYS A 86 3.04 -28.44 -3.57
C LYS A 86 4.27 -28.85 -2.76
N GLU A 87 5.46 -28.73 -3.34
CA GLU A 87 6.72 -28.93 -2.62
C GLU A 87 6.94 -27.83 -1.58
N MET A 88 6.70 -26.57 -1.95
CA MET A 88 6.75 -25.44 -1.03
C MET A 88 5.80 -25.64 0.16
N ASP A 89 4.53 -25.96 -0.09
CA ASP A 89 3.52 -26.15 0.96
C ASP A 89 3.94 -27.26 1.94
N ARG A 90 4.36 -28.43 1.42
CA ARG A 90 4.85 -29.54 2.26
C ARG A 90 6.04 -29.17 3.13
N TYR A 91 6.97 -28.38 2.60
CA TYR A 91 8.11 -27.91 3.38
C TYR A 91 7.67 -26.94 4.47
N LEU A 92 6.86 -25.94 4.13
CA LEU A 92 6.42 -24.91 5.08
C LEU A 92 5.52 -25.48 6.20
N ASP A 93 4.66 -26.45 5.88
CA ASP A 93 3.83 -27.16 6.87
C ASP A 93 4.65 -28.03 7.84
N SER A 94 5.93 -28.31 7.50
CA SER A 94 6.84 -29.12 8.33
C SER A 94 7.79 -28.30 9.22
N LEU A 95 7.76 -26.96 9.13
CA LEU A 95 8.57 -26.04 9.95
C LEU A 95 7.93 -25.75 11.31
#